data_AF-F3UF55-F1
#
_entry.id   AF-F3UF55-F1
#
_cell.length_a   1.000
_cell.length_b   1.000
_cell.length_c   1.000
_cell.angle_alpha   90.00
_cell.angle_beta   90.00
_cell.angle_gamma   90.00
#
_symmetry.space_group_name_H-M   'P 1'
#
loop_
_entity.id
_entity.type
_entity.pdbx_description
1 polymer ?
#
loop_
_entity_poly.entity_id
_entity_poly.type
_entity_poly.pdbx_seq_one_letter_code
_entity_poly.pdbx_strand_id
1 'polypeptide(L)'
;MSTSVTNPSKKRFRKTALIYALLTIFFFAFSRIYESFSFGETSSHMHYLFTIPLVGGILLLLFMKGIPNLSRLSLNLWNSAVAIMTAGMLFRGIVNLSGRSTTLDMPYWYVGAAFAALALLSMVFTRSEWNKEIQAQPIPSKKEDTKLSRRETYSQV
;
A
#
# COMPACT_ATOMS: atom_id res chain seq x y z
N MET A 1 -29.05 -18.90 -2.47
CA MET A 1 -27.87 -18.13 -2.93
C MET A 1 -26.80 -18.20 -1.85
N SER A 2 -25.62 -18.75 -2.15
CA SER A 2 -24.52 -18.92 -1.18
C SER A 2 -23.72 -17.62 -1.07
N THR A 3 -23.91 -16.85 0.00
CA THR A 3 -23.09 -15.68 0.29
C THR A 3 -21.75 -16.15 0.87
N SER A 4 -20.74 -16.25 0.00
CA SER A 4 -19.37 -16.52 0.44
C SER A 4 -18.96 -15.45 1.46
N VAL A 5 -18.78 -15.88 2.72
CA VAL A 5 -18.40 -15.02 3.85
C VAL A 5 -16.92 -14.65 3.72
N THR A 6 -16.56 -13.87 2.69
CA THR A 6 -15.18 -13.46 2.47
C THR A 6 -14.84 -12.30 3.38
N ASN A 7 -13.78 -12.45 4.19
CA ASN A 7 -13.28 -11.36 5.03
C ASN A 7 -12.90 -10.14 4.15
N PRO A 8 -13.52 -8.96 4.37
CA PRO A 8 -13.32 -7.79 3.53
C PRO A 8 -11.86 -7.32 3.47
N SER A 9 -11.08 -7.52 4.55
CA SER A 9 -9.65 -7.16 4.57
C SER A 9 -8.83 -8.04 3.60
N LYS A 10 -9.10 -9.35 3.58
CA LYS A 10 -8.44 -10.31 2.70
C LYS A 10 -8.79 -10.06 1.23
N LYS A 11 -10.04 -9.69 0.95
CA LYS A 11 -10.48 -9.26 -0.40
C LYS A 11 -9.71 -8.01 -0.85
N ARG A 12 -9.60 -7.00 0.02
CA ARG A 12 -8.85 -5.76 -0.27
C ARG A 12 -7.37 -6.06 -0.53
N PHE A 13 -6.72 -6.85 0.33
CA PHE A 13 -5.32 -7.25 0.16
C PHE A 13 -5.06 -7.90 -1.20
N ARG A 14 -5.87 -8.91 -1.57
CA ARG A 14 -5.75 -9.59 -2.87
C ARG A 14 -5.95 -8.64 -4.05
N LYS A 15 -6.94 -7.75 -3.97
CA LYS A 15 -7.18 -6.73 -5.00
C LYS A 15 -5.97 -5.80 -5.16
N THR A 16 -5.43 -5.30 -4.05
CA THR A 16 -4.23 -4.45 -4.05
C THR A 16 -3.05 -5.18 -4.69
N ALA A 17 -2.75 -6.40 -4.24
CA ALA A 17 -1.65 -7.20 -4.78
C ALA A 17 -1.79 -7.43 -6.29
N LEU A 18 -2.99 -7.78 -6.75
CA LEU A 18 -3.29 -8.00 -8.16
C LEU A 18 -3.11 -6.72 -9.00
N ILE A 19 -3.63 -5.57 -8.53
CA ILE A 19 -3.51 -4.30 -9.26
C ILE A 19 -2.03 -3.89 -9.38
N TYR A 20 -1.28 -3.93 -8.29
CA TYR A 20 0.13 -3.56 -8.30
C TYR A 20 0.98 -4.52 -9.14
N ALA A 21 0.67 -5.82 -9.15
CA ALA A 21 1.31 -6.78 -10.03
C ALA A 21 1.02 -6.49 -11.51
N LEU A 22 -0.24 -6.22 -11.86
CA LEU A 22 -0.64 -5.86 -13.22
C LEU A 22 0.03 -4.55 -13.68
N LEU A 23 0.07 -3.52 -12.82
CA LEU A 23 0.77 -2.27 -13.12
C LEU A 23 2.26 -2.50 -13.35
N THR A 24 2.89 -3.33 -12.51
CA THR A 24 4.31 -3.67 -12.67
C THR A 24 4.57 -4.37 -13.99
N ILE A 25 3.78 -5.39 -14.32
CA ILE A 25 3.92 -6.13 -15.59
C ILE A 25 3.67 -5.21 -16.78
N PHE A 26 2.63 -4.36 -16.70
CA PHE A 26 2.33 -3.37 -17.72
C PHE A 26 3.51 -2.42 -17.95
N PHE A 27 4.03 -1.80 -16.88
CA PHE A 27 5.15 -0.87 -17.02
C PHE A 27 6.43 -1.58 -17.46
N PHE A 28 6.67 -2.83 -17.04
CA PHE A 28 7.80 -3.60 -17.53
C PHE A 28 7.70 -3.84 -19.04
N ALA A 29 6.56 -4.33 -19.53
CA ALA A 29 6.33 -4.54 -20.95
C ALA A 29 6.40 -3.22 -21.74
N PHE A 30 5.74 -2.17 -21.24
CA PHE A 30 5.78 -0.83 -21.82
C PHE A 30 7.21 -0.33 -21.96
N SER A 31 8.04 -0.42 -20.91
CA SER A 31 9.44 -0.01 -20.95
C SER A 31 10.22 -0.71 -22.05
N ARG A 32 10.05 -2.04 -22.19
CA ARG A 32 10.76 -2.83 -23.21
C ARG A 32 10.35 -2.47 -24.63
N ILE A 33 9.05 -2.34 -24.85
CA ILE A 33 8.49 -1.97 -26.15
C ILE A 33 8.94 -0.55 -26.50
N TYR A 34 8.79 0.40 -25.58
CA TYR A 34 9.09 1.81 -25.85
C TYR A 34 10.58 2.04 -26.11
N GLU A 35 11.47 1.38 -25.35
CA GLU A 35 12.92 1.42 -25.59
C GLU A 35 13.29 0.82 -26.96
N SER A 36 12.63 -0.25 -27.41
CA SER A 36 12.89 -0.81 -28.76
C SER A 36 12.57 0.15 -29.91
N PHE A 37 11.66 1.12 -29.69
CA PHE A 37 11.30 2.15 -30.67
C PHE A 37 12.10 3.44 -30.52
N SER A 38 13.09 3.49 -29.63
CA SER A 38 13.81 4.73 -29.28
C SER A 38 15.01 5.03 -30.19
N PHE A 39 15.10 4.40 -31.37
CA PHE A 39 16.13 4.66 -32.39
C PHE A 39 17.59 4.65 -31.87
N GLY A 40 17.88 3.83 -30.86
CA GLY A 40 19.21 3.71 -30.24
C GLY A 40 19.42 4.56 -28.99
N GLU A 41 18.50 5.47 -28.67
CA GLU A 41 18.49 6.18 -27.39
C GLU A 41 18.09 5.25 -26.25
N THR A 42 18.73 5.41 -25.10
CA THR A 42 18.45 4.60 -23.90
C THR A 42 18.13 5.49 -22.72
N SER A 43 17.37 4.96 -21.77
CA SER A 43 17.00 5.71 -20.57
C SER A 43 16.85 4.78 -19.39
N SER A 44 17.71 4.96 -18.37
CA SER A 44 17.60 4.22 -17.10
C SER A 44 16.22 4.42 -16.45
N HIS A 45 15.63 5.60 -16.61
CA HIS A 45 14.31 5.91 -16.05
C HIS A 45 13.20 5.11 -16.75
N MET A 46 13.27 4.96 -18.07
CA MET A 46 12.33 4.10 -18.77
C MET A 46 12.60 2.63 -18.42
N HIS A 47 13.86 2.20 -18.46
CA HIS A 47 14.26 0.81 -18.22
C HIS A 47 13.78 0.27 -16.86
N TYR A 48 13.90 1.10 -15.81
CA TYR A 48 13.51 0.75 -14.45
C TYR A 48 12.12 1.28 -14.06
N LEU A 49 11.29 1.78 -14.99
CA LEU A 49 9.99 2.38 -14.66
C LEU A 49 9.09 1.47 -13.81
N PHE A 50 9.12 0.16 -14.09
CA PHE A 50 8.35 -0.84 -13.37
C PHE A 50 8.75 -1.01 -11.89
N THR A 51 9.93 -0.54 -11.47
CA THR A 51 10.41 -0.75 -10.10
C THR A 51 9.62 0.09 -9.10
N ILE A 52 9.12 1.27 -9.49
CA ILE A 52 8.32 2.13 -8.60
C ILE A 52 7.00 1.46 -8.19
N PRO A 53 6.14 0.99 -9.10
CA PRO A 53 4.93 0.25 -8.70
C PRO A 53 5.28 -1.07 -8.00
N LEU A 54 6.36 -1.76 -8.39
CA LEU A 54 6.76 -3.00 -7.71
C LEU A 54 7.11 -2.76 -6.23
N VAL A 55 8.04 -1.86 -5.96
CA VAL A 55 8.48 -1.53 -4.60
C VAL A 55 7.35 -0.91 -3.80
N GLY A 56 6.61 0.03 -4.41
CA GLY A 56 5.44 0.67 -3.81
C GLY A 56 4.36 -0.34 -3.42
N GLY A 57 4.12 -1.35 -4.26
CA GLY A 57 3.18 -2.43 -4.00
C GLY A 57 3.64 -3.36 -2.88
N ILE A 58 4.91 -3.80 -2.91
CA ILE A 58 5.47 -4.68 -1.87
C ILE A 58 5.40 -3.99 -0.50
N LEU A 59 5.85 -2.74 -0.40
CA LEU A 59 5.78 -1.96 0.84
C LEU A 59 4.36 -1.81 1.35
N LEU A 60 3.39 -1.51 0.46
CA LEU A 60 1.99 -1.41 0.85
C LEU A 60 1.44 -2.71 1.43
N LEU A 61 1.76 -3.85 0.81
CA LEU A 61 1.34 -5.16 1.30
C LEU A 61 1.96 -5.48 2.66
N LEU A 62 3.21 -5.07 2.90
CA LEU A 62 3.86 -5.17 4.22
C LEU A 62 3.13 -4.31 5.26
N PHE A 63 2.78 -3.07 4.94
CA PHE A 63 1.99 -2.21 5.85
C PHE A 63 0.60 -2.80 6.14
N MET A 64 -0.08 -3.34 5.12
CA MET A 64 -1.37 -4.00 5.31
C MET A 64 -1.28 -5.27 6.19
N LYS A 65 -0.12 -5.93 6.20
CA LYS A 65 0.14 -7.09 7.07
C LYS A 65 0.50 -6.67 8.49
N GLY A 66 1.25 -5.58 8.65
CA GLY A 66 1.74 -5.10 9.95
C GLY A 66 0.77 -4.18 10.71
N ILE A 67 -0.13 -3.49 10.01
CA ILE A 67 -1.11 -2.56 10.57
C ILE A 67 -2.51 -3.05 10.19
N PRO A 68 -3.31 -3.54 11.15
CA PRO A 68 -4.66 -4.00 10.86
C PRO A 68 -5.52 -2.82 10.38
N ASN A 69 -6.29 -3.02 9.31
CA ASN A 69 -7.28 -2.07 8.79
C ASN A 69 -6.74 -0.66 8.51
N LEU A 70 -5.75 -0.54 7.63
CA LEU A 70 -5.33 0.75 7.08
C LEU A 70 -6.50 1.61 6.58
N SER A 71 -6.51 2.87 6.99
CA SER A 71 -7.55 3.84 6.64
C SER A 71 -7.62 4.04 5.11
N ARG A 72 -8.78 4.50 4.63
CA ARG A 72 -8.95 4.85 3.20
C ARG A 72 -8.01 6.00 2.80
N LEU A 73 -7.81 6.96 3.70
CA LEU A 73 -6.91 8.09 3.49
C LEU A 73 -5.47 7.63 3.29
N SER A 74 -4.92 6.82 4.20
CA SER A 74 -3.53 6.34 4.12
C SER A 74 -3.26 5.57 2.83
N LEU A 75 -4.24 4.75 2.40
CA LEU A 75 -4.11 3.97 1.17
C LEU A 75 -4.24 4.83 -0.09
N ASN A 76 -5.11 5.85 -0.09
CA ASN A 76 -5.18 6.80 -1.19
C ASN A 76 -3.91 7.64 -1.29
N LEU A 77 -3.40 8.16 -0.17
CA LEU A 77 -2.15 8.93 -0.14
C LEU A 77 -0.96 8.09 -0.64
N TRP A 78 -0.87 6.82 -0.22
CA TRP A 78 0.16 5.91 -0.72
C TRP A 78 0.04 5.65 -2.21
N ASN A 79 -1.16 5.33 -2.70
CA ASN A 79 -1.41 5.10 -4.13
C ASN A 79 -1.08 6.35 -4.96
N SER A 80 -1.44 7.54 -4.47
CA SER A 80 -1.11 8.82 -5.09
C SER A 80 0.40 9.06 -5.12
N ALA A 81 1.12 8.78 -4.03
CA ALA A 81 2.58 8.89 -3.99
C ALA A 81 3.24 8.03 -5.08
N VAL A 82 2.87 6.75 -5.15
CA VAL A 82 3.38 5.82 -6.17
C VAL A 82 3.03 6.31 -7.58
N ALA A 83 1.79 6.76 -7.80
CA ALA A 83 1.36 7.24 -9.11
C ALA A 83 2.16 8.48 -9.55
N ILE A 84 2.37 9.45 -8.67
CA ILE A 84 3.13 10.67 -8.96
C ILE A 84 4.59 10.33 -9.28
N MET A 85 5.24 9.49 -8.45
CA MET A 85 6.63 9.08 -8.69
C MET A 85 6.78 8.29 -9.99
N THR A 86 5.82 7.39 -10.28
CA THR A 86 5.79 6.64 -11.55
C THR A 86 5.61 7.59 -12.74
N ALA A 87 4.74 8.60 -12.64
CA ALA A 87 4.55 9.60 -13.68
C ALA A 87 5.81 10.44 -13.92
N GLY A 88 6.53 10.83 -12.86
CA GLY A 88 7.80 11.55 -12.97
C GLY A 88 8.87 10.72 -13.67
N MET A 89 9.02 9.46 -13.27
CA MET A 89 9.97 8.53 -13.90
C MET A 89 9.62 8.24 -15.36
N LEU A 90 8.32 8.07 -15.67
CA LEU A 90 7.82 7.90 -17.03
C LEU A 90 8.13 9.13 -17.88
N PHE A 91 7.81 10.33 -17.39
CA PHE A 91 8.07 11.58 -18.08
C PHE A 91 9.56 11.76 -18.40
N ARG A 92 10.44 11.56 -17.41
CA ARG A 92 11.89 11.58 -17.60
C ARG A 92 12.34 10.53 -18.61
N GLY A 93 11.77 9.34 -18.52
CA GLY A 93 11.98 8.23 -19.46
C GLY A 93 11.72 8.65 -20.90
N ILE A 94 10.54 9.18 -21.18
CA ILE A 94 10.11 9.62 -22.51
C ILE A 94 11.03 10.71 -23.06
N VAL A 95 11.35 11.73 -22.24
CA VAL A 95 12.19 12.84 -22.68
C VAL A 95 13.60 12.35 -23.04
N ASN A 96 14.20 11.49 -22.22
CA ASN A 96 15.52 10.93 -22.48
C ASN A 96 15.55 10.11 -23.77
N LEU A 97 14.53 9.27 -24.00
CA LEU A 97 14.42 8.48 -25.23
C LEU A 97 14.16 9.33 -26.48
N SER A 98 13.77 10.59 -26.32
CA SER A 98 13.72 11.57 -27.42
C SER A 98 15.07 12.22 -27.74
N GLY A 99 16.17 11.77 -27.11
CA GLY A 99 17.51 12.36 -27.25
C GLY A 99 17.71 13.68 -26.49
N ARG A 100 16.86 13.97 -25.49
CA ARG A 100 16.90 15.22 -24.73
C ARG A 100 17.11 14.98 -23.24
N SER A 101 17.69 15.96 -22.54
CA SER A 101 17.74 15.97 -21.08
C SER A 101 16.71 16.94 -20.50
N THR A 102 16.16 16.62 -19.33
CA THR A 102 15.25 17.49 -18.56
C THR A 102 15.51 17.37 -17.07
N THR A 103 15.11 18.34 -16.26
CA THR A 103 15.08 18.19 -14.79
C THR A 103 13.67 18.39 -14.25
N LEU A 104 12.68 18.46 -15.14
CA LEU A 104 11.27 18.65 -14.81
C LEU A 104 10.63 17.42 -14.16
N ASP A 105 11.39 16.34 -13.95
CA ASP A 105 10.99 15.23 -13.09
C ASP A 105 11.15 15.53 -11.59
N MET A 106 12.00 16.49 -11.22
CA MET A 106 12.23 16.88 -9.81
C MET A 106 10.94 17.23 -9.04
N PRO A 107 9.99 18.02 -9.58
CA PRO A 107 8.72 18.30 -8.89
C PRO A 107 7.92 17.03 -8.56
N TYR A 108 7.93 16.02 -9.44
CA TYR A 108 7.25 14.75 -9.18
C TYR A 108 7.89 14.01 -8.00
N TRP A 109 9.22 14.04 -7.88
CA TRP A 109 9.91 13.45 -6.74
C TRP A 109 9.57 14.17 -5.43
N TYR A 110 9.57 15.51 -5.42
CA TYR A 110 9.21 16.26 -4.22
C TYR A 110 7.77 16.04 -3.78
N VAL A 111 6.81 16.13 -4.72
CA VAL A 111 5.38 15.93 -4.40
C VAL A 111 5.11 14.46 -4.06
N GLY A 112 5.70 13.52 -4.78
CA GLY A 112 5.59 12.09 -4.49
C GLY A 112 6.12 11.74 -3.11
N ALA A 113 7.30 12.27 -2.74
CA ALA A 113 7.87 12.11 -1.41
C ALA A 113 6.99 12.75 -0.31
N ALA A 114 6.42 13.92 -0.57
CA ALA A 114 5.48 14.56 0.36
C ALA A 114 4.23 13.70 0.59
N PHE A 115 3.64 13.12 -0.47
CA PHE A 115 2.51 12.20 -0.34
C PHE A 115 2.88 10.90 0.37
N ALA A 116 4.08 10.36 0.12
CA ALA A 116 4.58 9.18 0.83
C ALA A 116 4.75 9.48 2.33
N ALA A 117 5.33 10.63 2.68
CA ALA A 117 5.47 11.07 4.07
C ALA A 117 4.11 11.24 4.74
N LEU A 118 3.15 11.91 4.09
CA LEU A 118 1.79 12.06 4.59
C LEU A 118 1.08 10.71 4.75
N ALA A 119 1.31 9.77 3.83
CA ALA A 119 0.77 8.42 3.95
C ALA A 119 1.32 7.72 5.20
N LEU A 120 2.64 7.76 5.41
CA LEU A 120 3.29 7.17 6.59
C LEU A 120 2.81 7.83 7.89
N LEU A 121 2.73 9.16 7.93
CA LEU A 121 2.18 9.89 9.08
C LEU A 121 0.74 9.42 9.37
N SER A 122 -0.11 9.38 8.34
CA SER A 122 -1.50 8.91 8.46
C SER A 122 -1.59 7.47 8.98
N MET A 123 -0.68 6.58 8.58
CA MET A 123 -0.62 5.20 9.08
C MET A 123 -0.24 5.15 10.56
N VAL A 124 0.71 5.97 11.00
CA VAL A 124 1.13 6.06 12.41
C VAL A 124 -0.01 6.55 13.30
N PHE A 125 -0.74 7.60 12.88
CA PHE A 125 -1.93 8.08 13.60
C PHE A 125 -3.06 7.05 13.64
N THR A 126 -3.29 6.31 12.56
CA THR A 126 -4.31 5.24 12.57
C THR A 126 -3.94 4.15 13.58
N ARG A 127 -2.64 3.83 13.73
CA ARG A 127 -2.16 2.85 14.69
C ARG A 127 -2.25 3.32 16.15
N SER A 128 -2.09 4.62 16.41
CA SER A 128 -2.23 5.14 17.77
C SER A 128 -3.65 4.99 18.31
N GLU A 129 -4.67 5.20 17.48
CA GLU A 129 -6.08 5.04 17.91
C GLU A 129 -6.44 3.58 18.19
N TRP A 130 -5.93 2.64 17.38
CA TRP A 130 -6.14 1.21 17.63
C TRP A 130 -5.54 0.74 18.95
N ASN A 131 -4.34 1.23 19.30
CA ASN A 131 -3.73 0.92 20.59
C ASN A 131 -4.59 1.45 21.77
N LYS A 132 -5.18 2.65 21.63
CA LYS A 132 -6.08 3.19 22.66
C LYS A 132 -7.34 2.35 22.82
N GLU A 133 -7.95 1.88 21.72
CA GLU A 133 -9.10 0.98 21.77
C GLU A 133 -8.79 -0.35 22.47
N ILE A 134 -7.62 -0.95 22.21
CA ILE A 134 -7.20 -2.18 22.91
C ILE A 134 -7.05 -1.95 24.41
N GLN A 135 -6.50 -0.81 24.82
CA GLN A 135 -6.33 -0.47 26.23
C GLN A 135 -7.67 -0.11 26.91
N ALA A 136 -8.63 0.42 26.16
CA ALA A 136 -9.96 0.79 26.66
C ALA A 136 -10.95 -0.39 26.70
N GLN A 137 -10.70 -1.46 25.94
CA GLN A 137 -11.46 -2.71 26.06
C GLN A 137 -11.19 -3.29 27.46
N PRO A 138 -12.22 -3.50 28.30
CA PRO A 138 -12.01 -4.11 29.59
C PRO A 138 -11.44 -5.52 29.34
N ILE A 139 -10.23 -5.76 29.84
CA ILE A 139 -9.64 -7.10 29.93
C ILE A 139 -10.78 -8.04 30.39
N PRO A 140 -11.12 -9.12 29.64
CA PRO A 140 -12.15 -10.06 30.06
C PRO A 140 -11.69 -10.57 31.41
N SER A 141 -12.36 -10.02 32.41
CA SER A 141 -11.86 -9.99 33.75
C SER A 141 -12.01 -11.40 34.28
N LYS A 142 -10.97 -11.92 34.93
CA LYS A 142 -10.97 -13.05 35.87
C LYS A 142 -12.25 -13.16 36.76
N LYS A 143 -13.03 -12.08 36.85
CA LYS A 143 -14.40 -12.00 37.40
C LYS A 143 -15.45 -12.85 36.69
N GLU A 144 -15.37 -13.13 35.39
CA GLU A 144 -16.32 -14.02 34.70
C GLU A 144 -16.05 -15.49 35.07
N ASP A 145 -14.79 -15.91 35.09
CA ASP A 145 -14.39 -17.28 35.51
C ASP A 145 -14.81 -17.57 36.96
N THR A 146 -14.67 -16.57 37.83
CA THR A 146 -15.09 -16.68 39.24
C THR A 146 -16.62 -16.71 39.40
N LYS A 147 -17.36 -16.02 38.51
CA LYS A 147 -18.84 -16.07 38.50
C LYS A 147 -19.38 -17.38 37.94
N LEU A 148 -18.72 -17.96 36.94
CA LEU A 148 -19.07 -19.26 36.37
C LEU A 148 -18.80 -20.39 37.38
N SER A 149 -17.63 -20.41 38.01
CA SER A 149 -17.32 -21.35 39.11
C SER A 149 -18.32 -21.24 40.27
N ARG A 150 -18.69 -20.02 40.66
CA ARG A 150 -19.69 -19.79 41.71
C ARG A 150 -21.08 -20.30 41.29
N ARG A 151 -21.49 -20.11 40.04
CA ARG A 151 -22.80 -20.60 39.56
C ARG A 151 -22.87 -22.12 39.49
N GLU A 152 -21.81 -22.80 39.07
CA GLU A 152 -21.79 -24.28 39.03
C GLU A 152 -21.89 -24.90 40.43
N THR A 153 -21.36 -24.20 41.45
CA THR A 153 -21.43 -24.67 42.85
C THR A 153 -22.87 -24.64 43.41
N TYR A 154 -23.73 -23.73 42.94
CA TYR A 154 -25.13 -23.64 43.40
C TYR A 154 -26.10 -24.56 42.64
N SER A 155 -25.70 -25.11 41.50
CA SER A 155 -26.54 -26.06 40.73
C SER A 155 -26.35 -27.52 41.13
N GLN A 156 -25.44 -27.80 42.07
CA GLN A 156 -25.07 -29.15 42.52
C GLN A 156 -25.60 -29.48 43.93
N VAL A 157 -26.54 -28.68 44.46
CA VAL A 157 -27.19 -28.89 45.78
C VAL A 157 -28.70 -28.99 45.62
#